data_AF-A0A654LZ93-F1
#
_entry.id   AF-A0A654LZ93-F1
#
_cell.length_a   1.000
_cell.length_b   1.000
_cell.length_c   1.000
_cell.angle_alpha   90.00
_cell.angle_beta   90.00
_cell.angle_gamma   90.00
#
_symmetry.space_group_name_H-M   'P 1'
#
loop_
_entity.id
_entity.type
_entity.pdbx_description
1 polymer ?
#
loop_
_entity_poly.entity_id
_entity_poly.type
_entity_poly.pdbx_seq_one_letter_code
_entity_poly.pdbx_strand_id
1 'polypeptide(L)'
;MMPTKGYATIGLKPSILNKLQNSTDEYYPGMFLPSALIIMMNEIKRGHYSVEMHNLKVDFSGVYTSLTIRMDVKTWLKENYEIHKEDYMRRYKLKNFTQFAGIFMINVFESKAKTNKFIIRLKEADFLWLEEEYEKRKEDYKKQFGTIDFDKFADLFIKELFEKLNQAKKILTMD
;
A
#
# COMPACT_ATOMS: atom_id res chain seq x y z
N MET A 1 6.29 28.97 27.15
CA MET A 1 6.84 28.59 25.82
C MET A 1 5.96 27.51 25.22
N MET A 2 5.24 27.80 24.13
CA MET A 2 4.41 26.80 23.44
C MET A 2 5.30 25.82 22.65
N PRO A 3 5.00 24.50 22.62
CA PRO A 3 5.79 23.56 21.85
C PRO A 3 5.35 23.59 20.38
N THR A 4 6.27 23.97 19.50
CA THR A 4 6.24 23.78 18.03
C THR A 4 6.20 22.30 17.58
N LYS A 5 5.87 21.36 18.48
CA LYS A 5 6.26 19.94 18.43
C LYS A 5 5.24 19.00 17.75
N GLY A 6 4.59 19.43 16.66
CA GLY A 6 3.71 18.54 15.88
C GLY A 6 4.38 17.90 14.67
N TYR A 7 5.28 18.64 14.03
CA TYR A 7 5.85 18.30 12.74
C TYR A 7 7.37 18.49 12.73
N ALA A 8 8.03 17.81 11.81
CA ALA A 8 9.45 17.89 11.61
C ALA A 8 9.79 17.73 10.13
N THR A 9 10.95 18.26 9.75
CA THR A 9 11.44 18.15 8.38
C THR A 9 12.51 17.07 8.27
N ILE A 10 12.51 16.36 7.14
CA ILE A 10 13.57 15.45 6.69
C ILE A 10 14.01 15.88 5.29
N GLY A 11 15.31 15.85 5.04
CA GLY A 11 15.84 16.08 3.70
C GLY A 11 15.63 14.86 2.81
N LEU A 12 15.27 15.04 1.54
CA LEU A 12 15.18 13.95 0.57
C LEU A 12 15.86 14.35 -0.74
N LYS A 13 16.38 13.36 -1.47
CA LYS A 13 16.84 13.61 -2.83
C LYS A 13 15.64 13.70 -3.77
N PRO A 14 15.70 14.52 -4.84
CA PRO A 14 14.55 14.74 -5.72
C PRO A 14 14.01 13.44 -6.33
N SER A 15 14.91 12.55 -6.77
CA SER A 15 14.59 11.22 -7.28
C SER A 15 13.81 10.36 -6.27
N ILE A 16 14.20 10.41 -5.00
CA ILE A 16 13.56 9.69 -3.90
C ILE A 16 12.18 10.29 -3.63
N LEU A 17 12.10 11.62 -3.53
CA LEU A 17 10.83 12.31 -3.29
C LEU A 17 9.82 12.01 -4.40
N ASN A 18 10.23 12.09 -5.67
CA ASN A 18 9.37 11.76 -6.81
C ASN A 18 8.91 10.30 -6.76
N LYS A 19 9.82 9.36 -6.45
CA LYS A 19 9.44 7.95 -6.32
C LYS A 19 8.40 7.75 -5.20
N LEU A 20 8.59 8.38 -4.05
CA LEU A 20 7.65 8.31 -2.93
C LEU A 20 6.30 8.96 -3.25
N GLN A 21 6.29 10.08 -3.99
CA GLN A 21 5.07 10.73 -4.44
C GLN A 21 4.30 9.84 -5.43
N ASN A 22 4.97 9.33 -6.46
CA ASN A 22 4.36 8.39 -7.42
C ASN A 22 3.78 7.16 -6.73
N SER A 23 4.50 6.58 -5.76
CA SER A 23 3.95 5.48 -4.97
C SER A 23 2.77 5.92 -4.11
N THR A 24 2.80 7.11 -3.53
CA THR A 24 1.63 7.63 -2.79
C THR A 24 0.41 7.72 -3.71
N ASP A 25 0.56 8.33 -4.87
CA ASP A 25 -0.53 8.49 -5.84
C ASP A 25 -1.10 7.13 -6.30
N GLU A 26 -0.24 6.11 -6.40
CA GLU A 26 -0.62 4.76 -6.81
C GLU A 26 -1.35 3.96 -5.72
N TYR A 27 -0.84 3.97 -4.48
CA TYR A 27 -1.38 3.14 -3.39
C TYR A 27 -2.43 3.86 -2.53
N TYR A 28 -2.44 5.19 -2.58
CA TYR A 28 -3.22 6.06 -1.73
C TYR A 28 -3.73 7.27 -2.54
N PRO A 29 -4.56 7.04 -3.57
CA PRO A 29 -4.97 8.08 -4.52
C PRO A 29 -5.66 9.24 -3.80
N GLY A 30 -5.29 10.46 -4.18
CA GLY A 30 -5.81 11.70 -3.56
C GLY A 30 -5.19 12.04 -2.20
N MET A 31 -4.24 11.25 -1.69
CA MET A 31 -3.54 11.55 -0.43
C MET A 31 -2.15 12.14 -0.65
N PHE A 32 -1.75 13.00 0.28
CA PHE A 32 -0.37 13.50 0.34
C PHE A 32 0.57 12.49 1.03
N LEU A 33 1.82 12.44 0.58
CA LEU A 33 2.86 11.55 1.12
C LEU A 33 2.97 11.58 2.66
N PRO A 34 2.97 12.74 3.35
CA PRO A 34 3.02 12.77 4.82
C PRO A 34 1.86 12.01 5.49
N SER A 35 0.66 12.10 4.92
CA SER A 35 -0.53 11.39 5.43
C SER A 35 -0.43 9.89 5.19
N ALA A 36 0.02 9.48 4.00
CA ALA A 36 0.23 8.08 3.69
C ALA A 36 1.26 7.43 4.62
N LEU A 37 2.37 8.12 4.93
CA LEU A 37 3.40 7.63 5.85
C LEU A 37 2.85 7.38 7.27
N ILE A 38 1.91 8.20 7.74
CA ILE A 38 1.23 7.99 9.04
C ILE A 38 0.45 6.66 9.02
N ILE A 39 -0.32 6.43 7.95
CA ILE A 39 -1.12 5.22 7.80
C ILE A 39 -0.21 3.99 7.75
N MET A 40 0.81 4.00 6.88
CA MET A 40 1.75 2.89 6.74
C MET A 40 2.52 2.59 8.02
N MET A 41 2.99 3.62 8.74
CA MET A 41 3.61 3.43 10.06
C MET A 41 2.67 2.66 11.01
N ASN A 42 1.40 3.06 11.08
CA ASN A 42 0.43 2.42 11.97
C ASN A 42 0.12 0.98 11.56
N GLU A 43 0.00 0.70 10.27
CA GLU A 43 -0.18 -0.66 9.76
C GLU A 43 0.98 -1.57 10.13
N ILE A 44 2.22 -1.10 9.99
CA ILE A 44 3.44 -1.83 10.36
C ILE A 44 3.49 -2.06 11.87
N LYS A 45 3.22 -1.01 12.67
CA LYS A 45 3.18 -1.13 14.14
C LYS A 45 2.11 -2.10 14.63
N ARG A 46 1.01 -2.26 13.88
CA ARG A 46 -0.06 -3.24 14.14
C ARG A 46 0.25 -4.64 13.58
N GLY A 47 1.40 -4.84 12.94
CA GLY A 47 1.81 -6.13 12.40
C GLY A 47 1.06 -6.54 11.13
N HIS A 48 0.41 -5.62 10.42
CA HIS A 48 -0.27 -5.95 9.16
C HIS A 48 0.72 -6.42 8.09
N TYR A 49 1.95 -5.89 8.12
CA TYR A 49 3.08 -6.35 7.30
C TYR A 49 4.40 -5.89 7.93
N SER A 50 5.50 -6.53 7.50
CA SER A 50 6.86 -6.15 7.86
C SER A 50 7.56 -5.42 6.70
N VAL A 51 8.56 -4.60 7.04
CA VAL A 51 9.37 -3.89 6.03
C VAL A 51 10.53 -4.78 5.61
N GLU A 52 10.51 -5.22 4.36
CA GLU A 52 11.62 -5.96 3.76
C GLU A 52 12.59 -5.02 3.04
N MET A 53 13.85 -5.44 2.92
CA MET A 53 14.82 -4.75 2.08
C MET A 53 14.71 -5.26 0.64
N HIS A 54 14.26 -4.41 -0.28
CA HIS A 54 14.07 -4.74 -1.70
C HIS A 54 15.28 -4.36 -2.56
N ASN A 55 15.41 -4.94 -3.74
CA ASN A 55 16.48 -4.56 -4.67
C ASN A 55 16.12 -3.23 -5.34
N LEU A 56 16.71 -2.15 -4.85
CA LEU A 56 16.45 -0.79 -5.31
C LEU A 56 17.67 -0.23 -6.06
N LYS A 57 17.43 0.32 -7.25
CA LYS A 57 18.36 1.27 -7.89
C LYS A 57 17.90 2.67 -7.54
N VAL A 58 18.66 3.38 -6.70
CA VAL A 58 18.31 4.73 -6.26
C VAL A 58 19.46 5.67 -6.56
N ASP A 59 19.14 6.77 -7.21
CA ASP A 59 20.06 7.85 -7.46
C ASP A 59 20.01 8.85 -6.29
N PHE A 60 21.18 9.18 -5.73
CA PHE A 60 21.33 10.18 -4.68
C PHE A 60 21.97 11.49 -5.19
N SER A 61 21.97 11.72 -6.50
CA SER A 61 22.42 12.98 -7.10
C SER A 61 21.46 14.14 -6.79
N GLY A 62 21.88 15.36 -7.12
CA GLY A 62 21.06 16.57 -6.96
C GLY A 62 21.06 17.17 -5.57
N VAL A 63 20.38 18.31 -5.42
CA VAL A 63 20.27 19.07 -4.16
C VAL A 63 19.15 18.50 -3.31
N TYR A 64 19.35 18.42 -1.99
CA TYR A 64 18.32 17.95 -1.07
C TYR A 64 17.11 18.91 -1.07
N THR A 65 15.91 18.33 -1.17
CA THR A 65 14.64 18.99 -0.89
C THR A 65 14.19 18.65 0.52
N SER A 66 13.19 19.37 1.04
CA SER A 66 12.62 19.13 2.36
C SER A 66 11.24 18.46 2.25
N LEU A 67 11.00 17.46 3.10
CA LEU A 67 9.68 16.89 3.34
C LEU A 67 9.29 17.15 4.80
N THR A 68 8.14 17.81 5.00
CA THR A 68 7.55 18.01 6.33
C THR A 68 6.64 16.84 6.66
N ILE A 69 6.93 16.17 7.78
CA ILE A 69 6.20 15.01 8.29
C ILE A 69 5.80 15.21 9.75
N ARG A 70 4.87 14.41 10.25
CA ARG A 70 4.50 14.42 11.66
C ARG A 70 5.68 13.92 12.53
N MET A 71 5.78 14.45 13.75
CA MET A 71 6.93 14.18 14.63
C MET A 71 7.08 12.70 14.99
N ASP A 72 5.97 12.00 15.23
CA ASP A 72 5.96 10.57 15.54
C ASP A 72 6.45 9.69 14.38
N VAL A 73 6.18 10.08 13.13
CA VAL A 73 6.76 9.44 11.94
C VAL A 73 8.27 9.64 11.93
N LYS A 74 8.76 10.84 12.25
CA LYS A 74 10.21 11.08 12.37
C LYS A 74 10.85 10.24 13.48
N THR A 75 10.19 10.14 14.64
CA THR A 75 10.65 9.28 15.74
C THR A 75 10.70 7.83 15.31
N TRP A 76 9.66 7.33 14.66
CA TRP A 76 9.61 5.97 14.13
C TRP A 76 10.72 5.70 13.10
N LEU A 77 11.02 6.65 12.20
CA LEU A 77 12.14 6.51 11.28
C LEU A 77 13.50 6.44 12.00
N LYS A 78 13.67 7.19 13.09
CA LYS A 78 14.88 7.13 13.92
C LYS A 78 15.01 5.81 14.68
N GLU A 79 13.92 5.29 15.23
CA GLU A 79 13.89 3.98 15.89
C GLU A 79 14.32 2.88 14.91
N ASN A 80 13.76 2.87 13.70
CA ASN A 80 14.16 1.92 12.66
C ASN A 80 15.60 2.11 12.19
N TYR A 81 16.10 3.35 12.18
CA TYR A 81 17.50 3.61 11.88
C TYR A 81 18.41 2.94 12.91
N GLU A 82 18.15 3.11 14.21
CA GLU A 82 19.02 2.48 15.23
C GLU A 82 19.03 0.95 15.14
N ILE A 83 17.90 0.34 14.77
CA ILE A 83 17.77 -1.12 14.65
C ILE A 83 18.43 -1.64 13.36
N HIS A 84 18.24 -0.96 12.22
CA HIS A 84 18.55 -1.51 10.89
C HIS A 84 19.68 -0.79 10.14
N LYS A 85 20.30 0.25 10.72
CA LYS A 85 21.30 1.09 10.03
C LYS A 85 22.42 0.28 9.40
N GLU A 86 22.99 -0.71 10.09
CA GLU A 86 24.17 -1.43 9.60
C GLU A 86 23.86 -2.20 8.31
N ASP A 87 22.75 -2.93 8.29
CA ASP A 87 22.32 -3.68 7.11
C ASP A 87 21.97 -2.78 5.93
N TYR A 88 21.24 -1.70 6.19
CA TYR A 88 20.87 -0.74 5.14
C TYR A 88 22.09 0.00 4.59
N MET A 89 23.00 0.47 5.46
CA MET A 89 24.22 1.15 5.04
C MET A 89 25.09 0.23 4.19
N ARG A 90 25.25 -1.03 4.59
CA ARG A 90 26.00 -2.03 3.82
C ARG A 90 25.35 -2.34 2.48
N ARG A 91 24.06 -2.66 2.46
CA ARG A 91 23.35 -3.11 1.26
C ARG A 91 23.21 -2.02 0.21
N TYR A 92 22.84 -0.80 0.62
CA TYR A 92 22.58 0.30 -0.30
C TYR A 92 23.71 1.35 -0.33
N LYS A 93 24.83 1.10 0.37
CA LYS A 93 25.99 2.01 0.45
C LYS A 93 25.63 3.40 0.98
N LEU A 94 24.76 3.45 1.98
CA LEU A 94 24.26 4.70 2.58
C LEU A 94 25.27 5.27 3.57
N LYS A 95 25.26 6.59 3.73
CA LYS A 95 26.24 7.32 4.55
C LYS A 95 25.64 8.01 5.77
N ASN A 96 24.33 8.19 5.82
CA ASN A 96 23.68 8.97 6.88
C ASN A 96 22.20 8.61 7.04
N PHE A 97 21.61 9.11 8.14
CA PHE A 97 20.19 8.96 8.45
C PHE A 97 19.26 9.44 7.32
N THR A 98 19.57 10.54 6.66
CA THR A 98 18.73 11.12 5.61
C THR A 98 18.58 10.17 4.42
N GLN A 99 19.70 9.57 3.99
CA GLN A 99 19.71 8.55 2.94
C GLN A 99 18.99 7.27 3.39
N PHE A 100 19.22 6.84 4.64
CA PHE A 100 18.48 5.73 5.22
C PHE A 100 16.98 5.97 5.19
N ALA A 101 16.50 7.11 5.71
CA ALA A 101 15.09 7.42 5.80
C ALA A 101 14.42 7.39 4.43
N GLY A 102 15.08 7.95 3.41
CA GLY A 102 14.61 7.90 2.02
C GLY A 102 14.43 6.47 1.50
N ILE A 103 15.45 5.63 1.66
CA ILE A 103 15.41 4.23 1.20
C ILE A 103 14.44 3.38 2.02
N PHE A 104 14.41 3.58 3.33
CA PHE A 104 13.51 2.88 4.22
C PHE A 104 12.06 3.17 3.87
N MET A 105 11.70 4.44 3.62
CA MET A 105 10.36 4.78 3.14
C MET A 105 10.03 4.14 1.79
N ILE A 106 10.98 4.05 0.84
CA ILE A 106 10.74 3.32 -0.41
C ILE A 106 10.45 1.85 -0.12
N ASN A 107 11.24 1.22 0.76
CA ASN A 107 11.02 -0.18 1.14
C ASN A 107 9.69 -0.41 1.85
N VAL A 108 9.19 0.56 2.62
CA VAL A 108 7.85 0.53 3.21
C VAL A 108 6.79 0.42 2.11
N PHE A 109 6.86 1.28 1.09
CA PHE A 109 5.95 1.23 -0.06
C PHE A 109 6.06 -0.08 -0.85
N GLU A 110 7.28 -0.54 -1.14
CA GLU A 110 7.51 -1.79 -1.90
C GLU A 110 7.01 -3.03 -1.12
N SER A 111 7.13 -3.02 0.22
CA SER A 111 6.60 -4.08 1.07
C SER A 111 5.07 -4.07 1.08
N LYS A 112 4.46 -2.87 1.14
CA LYS A 112 3.01 -2.71 0.99
C LYS A 112 2.52 -3.19 -0.38
N ALA A 113 3.27 -2.90 -1.45
CA ALA A 113 2.94 -3.35 -2.79
C ALA A 113 2.87 -4.88 -2.89
N LYS A 114 3.82 -5.58 -2.27
CA LYS A 114 3.84 -7.05 -2.24
C LYS A 114 2.70 -7.64 -1.41
N THR A 115 2.33 -7.04 -0.29
CA THR A 115 1.19 -7.51 0.50
C THR A 115 -0.14 -7.25 -0.20
N ASN A 116 -0.24 -6.13 -0.93
CA ASN A 116 -1.39 -5.81 -1.77
C ASN A 116 -1.44 -6.60 -3.10
N LYS A 117 -0.45 -7.44 -3.45
CA LYS A 117 -0.56 -8.31 -4.65
C LYS A 117 -1.72 -9.30 -4.58
N PHE A 118 -2.24 -9.57 -3.39
CA PHE A 118 -3.43 -10.41 -3.18
C PHE A 118 -4.73 -9.60 -3.03
N ILE A 119 -4.65 -8.28 -2.95
CA ILE A 119 -5.81 -7.39 -3.02
C ILE A 119 -5.96 -7.07 -4.51
N ILE A 120 -6.91 -7.72 -5.15
CA ILE A 120 -7.33 -7.37 -6.51
C ILE A 120 -7.60 -5.87 -6.51
N ARG A 121 -6.74 -5.09 -7.16
CA ARG A 121 -6.95 -3.65 -7.34
C ARG A 121 -8.05 -3.49 -8.38
N LEU A 122 -9.29 -3.68 -7.95
CA LEU A 122 -10.48 -3.45 -8.76
C LEU A 122 -10.61 -1.93 -8.98
N LYS A 123 -10.27 -1.47 -10.18
CA LYS A 123 -10.63 -0.16 -10.70
C LYS A 123 -12.13 -0.11 -10.98
N GLU A 124 -12.70 1.07 -11.09
CA GLU A 124 -14.10 1.28 -11.50
C GLU A 124 -14.41 0.58 -12.84
N ALA A 125 -13.45 0.56 -13.77
CA ALA A 125 -13.54 -0.20 -15.02
C ALA A 125 -13.59 -1.73 -14.83
N ASP A 126 -13.08 -2.25 -13.71
CA ASP A 126 -13.12 -3.68 -13.39
C ASP A 126 -14.51 -4.13 -12.89
N PHE A 127 -15.41 -3.17 -12.63
CA PHE A 127 -16.83 -3.43 -12.33
C PHE A 127 -17.73 -3.34 -13.57
N LEU A 128 -17.26 -2.88 -14.73
CA LEU A 128 -18.07 -2.88 -15.96
C LEU A 128 -18.57 -4.29 -16.28
N TRP A 129 -17.70 -5.29 -16.13
CA TRP A 129 -18.11 -6.68 -16.26
C TRP A 129 -19.15 -7.07 -15.19
N LEU A 130 -18.98 -6.64 -13.93
CA LEU A 130 -19.93 -6.96 -12.86
C LEU A 130 -21.29 -6.28 -13.07
N GLU A 131 -21.31 -5.06 -13.60
CA GLU A 131 -22.51 -4.34 -14.02
C GLU A 131 -23.18 -5.02 -15.22
N GLU A 132 -22.42 -5.47 -16.22
CA GLU A 132 -22.96 -6.27 -17.32
C GLU A 132 -23.57 -7.58 -16.82
N GLU A 133 -22.92 -8.26 -15.88
CA GLU A 133 -23.45 -9.50 -15.29
C GLU A 133 -24.68 -9.23 -14.42
N TYR A 134 -24.74 -8.09 -13.73
CA TYR A 134 -25.93 -7.62 -13.02
C TYR A 134 -27.08 -7.40 -14.01
N GLU A 135 -26.87 -6.64 -15.08
CA GLU A 135 -27.90 -6.39 -16.09
C GLU A 135 -28.40 -7.67 -16.75
N LYS A 136 -27.52 -8.65 -17.00
CA LYS A 136 -27.88 -9.95 -17.57
C LYS A 136 -28.69 -10.82 -16.60
N ARG A 137 -28.46 -10.73 -15.30
CA ARG A 137 -28.99 -11.70 -14.31
C ARG A 137 -29.94 -11.12 -13.27
N LYS A 138 -30.14 -9.79 -13.23
CA LYS A 138 -30.97 -9.11 -12.22
C LYS A 138 -32.40 -9.65 -12.13
N GLU A 139 -33.03 -10.00 -13.25
CA GLU A 139 -34.40 -10.52 -13.24
C GLU A 139 -34.49 -11.93 -12.64
N ASP A 140 -33.47 -12.77 -12.86
CA ASP A 140 -33.44 -14.11 -12.31
C ASP A 140 -33.08 -14.10 -10.82
N TYR A 141 -32.11 -13.27 -10.43
CA TYR A 141 -31.80 -13.04 -9.02
C TYR A 141 -32.99 -12.42 -8.27
N LYS A 142 -33.77 -11.56 -8.93
CA LYS A 142 -34.97 -10.97 -8.34
C LYS A 142 -36.06 -12.01 -8.07
N LYS A 143 -36.22 -13.01 -8.95
CA LYS A 143 -37.14 -14.13 -8.73
C LYS A 143 -36.69 -15.02 -7.57
N GLN A 144 -35.40 -15.19 -7.38
CA GLN A 144 -34.84 -16.12 -6.39
C GLN A 144 -34.65 -15.48 -5.00
N PHE A 145 -34.32 -14.19 -4.93
CA PHE A 145 -33.92 -13.51 -3.69
C PHE A 145 -34.77 -12.25 -3.37
N GLY A 146 -35.82 -11.99 -4.16
CA GLY A 146 -36.66 -10.78 -4.03
C GLY A 146 -35.96 -9.54 -4.58
N THR A 147 -36.38 -8.33 -4.16
CA THR A 147 -35.73 -7.10 -4.61
C THR A 147 -34.22 -7.13 -4.34
N ILE A 148 -33.44 -6.90 -5.39
CA ILE A 148 -31.99 -6.95 -5.38
C ILE A 148 -31.47 -5.67 -6.05
N ASP A 149 -30.62 -4.93 -5.33
CA ASP A 149 -29.82 -3.84 -5.88
C ASP A 149 -28.44 -4.36 -6.28
N PHE A 150 -27.64 -3.50 -6.91
CA PHE A 150 -26.33 -3.89 -7.42
C PHE A 150 -25.41 -4.43 -6.31
N ASP A 151 -25.40 -3.78 -5.14
CA ASP A 151 -24.56 -4.17 -4.01
C ASP A 151 -24.94 -5.57 -3.50
N LYS A 152 -26.24 -5.83 -3.29
CA LYS A 152 -26.72 -7.14 -2.86
C LYS A 152 -26.51 -8.22 -3.92
N PHE A 153 -26.57 -7.87 -5.19
CA PHE A 153 -26.19 -8.77 -6.29
C PHE A 153 -24.70 -9.11 -6.26
N ALA A 154 -23.83 -8.12 -6.13
CA ALA A 154 -22.39 -8.30 -6.12
C ALA A 154 -21.95 -9.27 -5.01
N ASP A 155 -22.48 -9.09 -3.80
CA ASP A 155 -22.18 -9.95 -2.65
C ASP A 155 -22.59 -11.41 -2.88
N LEU A 156 -23.81 -11.64 -3.39
CA LEU A 156 -24.32 -12.99 -3.65
C LEU A 156 -23.58 -13.65 -4.82
N PHE A 157 -23.36 -12.91 -5.90
CA PHE A 157 -22.74 -13.42 -7.11
C PHE A 157 -21.27 -13.78 -6.90
N ILE A 158 -20.51 -12.94 -6.19
CA ILE A 158 -19.11 -13.22 -5.86
C ILE A 158 -19.01 -14.46 -4.98
N LYS A 159 -19.91 -14.62 -3.99
CA LYS A 159 -19.96 -15.80 -3.13
C LYS A 159 -20.19 -17.08 -3.93
N GLU A 160 -21.14 -17.08 -4.87
CA GLU A 160 -21.39 -18.21 -5.76
C GLU A 160 -20.18 -18.56 -6.63
N LEU A 161 -19.46 -17.56 -7.16
CA LEU A 161 -18.25 -17.78 -7.95
C LEU A 161 -17.17 -18.47 -7.11
N PHE A 162 -16.97 -18.03 -5.86
CA PHE A 162 -16.03 -18.68 -4.93
C PHE A 162 -16.44 -20.12 -4.60
N GLU A 163 -17.72 -20.39 -4.40
CA GLU A 163 -18.22 -21.75 -4.16
C GLU A 163 -17.96 -22.66 -5.38
N LYS A 164 -18.24 -22.18 -6.60
CA LYS A 164 -17.94 -22.92 -7.85
C LYS A 164 -16.45 -23.15 -8.04
N LEU A 165 -15.60 -22.16 -7.76
CA LEU A 165 -14.15 -22.29 -7.81
C LEU A 165 -13.63 -23.33 -6.81
N ASN A 166 -14.16 -23.32 -5.58
CA ASN A 166 -13.80 -24.30 -4.56
C ASN A 166 -14.24 -25.72 -4.93
N GLN A 167 -15.42 -25.88 -5.53
CA GLN A 167 -15.88 -27.17 -6.05
C GLN A 167 -15.02 -27.65 -7.22
N ALA A 168 -14.73 -26.78 -8.19
CA ALA A 168 -13.84 -27.10 -9.32
C ALA A 168 -12.44 -27.48 -8.84
N LYS A 169 -11.89 -26.76 -7.86
CA LYS A 169 -10.60 -27.09 -7.25
C LYS A 169 -10.64 -28.47 -6.61
N LYS A 170 -11.67 -28.79 -5.82
CA LYS A 170 -11.84 -30.12 -5.21
C LYS A 170 -11.88 -31.24 -6.26
N ILE A 171 -12.61 -31.05 -7.36
CA ILE A 171 -12.69 -32.02 -8.46
C ILE A 171 -11.32 -32.20 -9.13
N LEU A 172 -10.58 -31.10 -9.35
CA LEU A 172 -9.27 -31.11 -10.01
C LEU A 172 -8.11 -31.59 -9.11
N THR A 173 -8.30 -31.60 -7.78
CA THR A 173 -7.33 -32.17 -6.81
C THR A 173 -7.71 -33.55 -6.29
N MET A 174 -8.78 -34.16 -6.81
CA MET A 174 -9.06 -35.58 -6.63
C MET A 174 -8.43 -36.37 -7.77
N ASP A 175 -7.09 -36.41 -7.77
CA ASP A 175 -6.23 -37.49 -8.24
C ASP A 175 -5.14 -37.70 -7.17
#